data_AF-A0A3E5A580-F1
#
_entry.id   AF-A0A3E5A580-F1
#
_cell.length_a   1.000
_cell.length_b   1.000
_cell.length_c   1.000
_cell.angle_alpha   90.00
_cell.angle_beta   90.00
_cell.angle_gamma   90.00
#
_symmetry.space_group_name_H-M   'P 1'
#
loop_
_entity.id
_entity.type
_entity.pdbx_description
1 polymer ?
#
loop_
_entity_poly.entity_id
_entity_poly.type
_entity_poly.pdbx_seq_one_letter_code
_entity_poly.pdbx_strand_id
1 'polypeptide(L)'
;MKARENLDYIIVLGAHVDGTRMTLALLERTRRALLYLEENPGTRAVLSGGKGDGERISEAEAMYRYLTEHGIDGGRLIREERSTNTKENLDYSLELIGSTEPAIGVVTNNFHVFRGVMIGRKCGCREIYPVPSRYRSWRLLLYIPREILAIIKDKIVGNL
;
A
#
# COMPACT_ATOMS: atom_id res chain seq x y z
N MET A 1 1.59 1.01 -17.81
CA MET A 1 1.91 -0.38 -17.45
C MET A 1 0.67 -1.04 -16.93
N LYS A 2 0.30 -2.20 -17.48
CA LYS A 2 -0.76 -3.06 -16.93
C LYS A 2 -0.19 -3.79 -15.70
N ALA A 3 -0.96 -3.90 -14.62
CA ALA A 3 -0.53 -4.67 -13.44
C ALA A 3 -0.58 -6.17 -13.77
N ARG A 4 0.27 -6.98 -13.12
CA ARG A 4 0.17 -8.45 -13.23
C ARG A 4 -1.19 -8.87 -12.67
N GLU A 5 -1.89 -9.74 -13.38
CA GLU A 5 -3.19 -10.30 -12.98
C GLU A 5 -2.99 -11.52 -12.07
N ASN A 6 -4.04 -11.90 -11.35
CA ASN A 6 -4.14 -13.07 -10.47
C ASN A 6 -3.00 -13.17 -9.44
N LEU A 7 -2.66 -12.04 -8.80
CA LEU A 7 -1.78 -12.06 -7.64
C LEU A 7 -2.50 -12.70 -6.44
N ASP A 8 -1.76 -13.39 -5.58
CA ASP A 8 -2.33 -14.00 -4.37
C ASP A 8 -2.79 -12.91 -3.40
N TYR A 9 -1.96 -11.87 -3.26
CA TYR A 9 -2.20 -10.74 -2.37
C TYR A 9 -1.92 -9.41 -3.04
N ILE A 10 -2.66 -8.37 -2.64
CA ILE A 10 -2.23 -6.98 -2.80
C ILE A 10 -2.05 -6.34 -1.42
N ILE A 11 -1.03 -5.53 -1.25
CA ILE A 11 -0.79 -4.68 -0.08
C ILE A 11 -1.11 -3.25 -0.48
N VAL A 12 -2.11 -2.66 0.17
CA VAL A 12 -2.53 -1.27 -0.03
C VAL A 12 -1.90 -0.41 1.05
N LEU A 13 -0.93 0.42 0.67
CA LEU A 13 -0.20 1.25 1.62
C LEU A 13 -0.96 2.51 1.99
N GLY A 14 -0.93 2.84 3.28
CA GLY A 14 -1.51 4.02 3.87
C GLY A 14 -0.95 5.37 3.38
N ALA A 15 -1.79 6.41 3.42
CA ALA A 15 -1.52 7.77 2.93
C ALA A 15 -2.20 8.90 3.73
N HIS A 16 -2.62 8.65 4.98
CA HIS A 16 -3.35 9.55 5.90
C HIS A 16 -4.89 9.61 5.73
N VAL A 17 -5.58 9.77 6.86
CA VAL A 17 -7.03 10.04 7.01
C VAL A 17 -7.24 11.35 7.78
N ASP A 18 -8.17 12.20 7.33
CA ASP A 18 -8.60 13.39 8.08
C ASP A 18 -9.86 13.05 8.90
N GLY A 19 -9.65 12.76 10.19
CA GLY A 19 -10.68 12.28 11.10
C GLY A 19 -11.22 10.90 10.70
N THR A 20 -12.22 10.88 9.82
CA THR A 20 -12.79 9.65 9.23
C THR A 20 -12.76 9.64 7.70
N ARG A 21 -12.31 10.73 7.07
CA ARG A 21 -12.31 10.89 5.63
C ARG A 21 -10.94 10.57 5.06
N MET A 22 -10.87 9.63 4.13
CA MET A 22 -9.61 9.35 3.42
C MET A 22 -9.11 10.61 2.69
N THR A 23 -7.81 10.88 2.77
CA THR A 23 -7.18 11.87 1.89
C THR A 23 -7.32 11.45 0.43
N LEU A 24 -7.12 12.39 -0.50
CA LEU A 24 -7.16 12.07 -1.94
C LEU A 24 -6.16 10.97 -2.31
N ALA A 25 -4.98 10.97 -1.68
CA ALA A 25 -3.96 9.97 -1.93
C ALA A 25 -4.42 8.57 -1.47
N LEU A 26 -4.99 8.45 -0.28
CA LEU A 26 -5.50 7.19 0.24
C LEU A 26 -6.68 6.69 -0.60
N LEU A 27 -7.63 7.57 -0.92
CA LEU A 27 -8.81 7.24 -1.73
C LEU A 27 -8.43 6.68 -3.11
N GLU A 28 -7.43 7.24 -3.78
CA GLU A 28 -7.00 6.74 -5.08
C GLU A 28 -6.33 5.37 -5.02
N ARG A 29 -5.60 5.07 -3.93
CA ARG A 29 -5.04 3.73 -3.69
C ARG A 29 -6.16 2.74 -3.44
N THR A 30 -7.13 3.10 -2.61
CA THR A 30 -8.31 2.28 -2.34
C THR A 30 -9.12 2.02 -3.60
N ARG A 31 -9.33 3.02 -4.46
CA ARG A 31 -9.99 2.85 -5.76
C ARG A 31 -9.20 1.95 -6.70
N ARG A 32 -7.87 2.06 -6.70
CA ARG A 32 -7.03 1.17 -7.51
C ARG A 32 -7.13 -0.28 -7.01
N ALA A 33 -7.17 -0.48 -5.70
CA ALA A 33 -7.36 -1.78 -5.07
C ALA A 33 -8.75 -2.35 -5.37
N LEU A 34 -9.81 -1.54 -5.32
CA LEU A 34 -11.17 -1.93 -5.71
C LEU A 34 -11.18 -2.53 -7.12
N LEU A 35 -10.72 -1.75 -8.11
CA LEU A 35 -10.66 -2.21 -9.50
C LEU A 35 -9.86 -3.51 -9.64
N TYR A 36 -8.73 -3.62 -8.92
CA TYR A 36 -7.92 -4.84 -8.97
C TYR A 36 -8.66 -6.05 -8.37
N LEU A 37 -9.35 -5.89 -7.26
CA LEU A 37 -10.07 -6.97 -6.57
C LEU A 37 -11.33 -7.42 -7.32
N GLU A 38 -11.97 -6.52 -8.06
CA GLU A 38 -13.06 -6.81 -8.99
C GLU A 38 -12.57 -7.63 -10.19
N GLU A 39 -11.44 -7.23 -10.79
CA GLU A 39 -10.81 -7.93 -11.91
C GLU A 39 -10.21 -9.29 -11.51
N ASN A 40 -9.87 -9.47 -10.23
CA ASN A 40 -9.16 -10.65 -9.72
C ASN A 40 -9.87 -11.22 -8.47
N PRO A 41 -10.97 -11.99 -8.62
CA PRO A 41 -11.78 -12.46 -7.50
C PRO A 41 -11.05 -13.38 -6.49
N GLY A 42 -9.98 -14.04 -6.91
CA GLY A 42 -9.15 -14.89 -6.03
C GLY A 42 -8.14 -14.14 -5.17
N THR A 43 -7.85 -12.87 -5.50
CA THR A 43 -6.85 -12.06 -4.78
C THR A 43 -7.38 -11.60 -3.43
N ARG A 44 -6.54 -11.62 -2.39
CA ARG A 44 -6.82 -11.01 -1.08
C ARG A 44 -6.10 -9.67 -0.94
N ALA A 45 -6.59 -8.77 -0.09
CA ALA A 45 -5.95 -7.48 0.15
C ALA A 45 -5.54 -7.32 1.61
N VAL A 46 -4.30 -6.90 1.84
CA VAL A 46 -3.84 -6.36 3.11
C VAL A 46 -3.94 -4.83 3.04
N LEU A 47 -4.81 -4.25 3.86
CA LEU A 47 -5.04 -2.82 3.99
C LEU A 47 -4.17 -2.33 5.14
N SER A 48 -3.06 -1.67 4.82
CA SER A 48 -2.01 -1.39 5.80
C SER A 48 -1.86 0.10 6.05
N GLY A 49 -2.06 0.46 7.32
CA GLY A 49 -2.00 1.83 7.81
C GLY A 49 -2.67 1.94 9.17
N GLY A 50 -1.88 2.27 10.19
CA GLY A 50 -2.37 2.51 11.54
C GLY A 50 -3.15 3.80 11.70
N LYS A 51 -3.29 4.23 12.96
CA LYS A 51 -3.99 5.45 13.34
C LYS A 51 -2.98 6.55 13.65
N GLY A 52 -2.98 7.61 12.85
CA GLY A 52 -2.16 8.80 13.04
C GLY A 52 -2.74 9.82 14.03
N ASP A 53 -1.94 10.83 14.34
CA ASP A 53 -2.36 11.96 15.19
C ASP A 53 -3.49 12.76 14.51
N GLY A 54 -4.58 13.00 15.25
CA GLY A 54 -5.77 13.69 14.74
C GLY A 54 -6.75 12.80 13.96
N GLU A 55 -6.42 11.53 13.73
CA GLU A 55 -7.32 10.58 13.10
C GLU A 55 -8.31 10.00 14.12
N ARG A 56 -9.55 9.70 13.70
CA ARG A 56 -10.56 9.03 14.55
C ARG A 56 -10.58 7.52 14.32
N ILE A 57 -10.26 7.08 13.10
CA ILE A 57 -10.12 5.67 12.69
C ILE A 57 -8.76 5.46 12.04
N SER A 58 -8.27 4.22 12.00
CA SER A 58 -7.06 3.87 11.25
C SER A 58 -7.29 4.04 9.74
N GLU A 59 -6.21 4.19 9.00
CA GLU A 59 -6.27 4.23 7.55
C GLU A 59 -6.76 2.89 6.97
N ALA A 60 -6.33 1.77 7.57
CA ALA A 60 -6.79 0.43 7.23
C ALA A 60 -8.30 0.24 7.40
N GLU A 61 -8.89 0.75 8.48
CA GLU A 61 -10.32 0.73 8.72
C GLU A 61 -11.08 1.60 7.70
N ALA A 62 -10.54 2.77 7.35
CA ALA A 62 -11.13 3.64 6.34
C ALA A 62 -11.17 2.95 4.96
N MET A 63 -10.09 2.25 4.59
CA MET A 63 -10.03 1.45 3.35
C MET A 63 -11.00 0.27 3.39
N TYR A 64 -11.09 -0.45 4.52
CA TYR A 64 -11.97 -1.61 4.69
C TYR A 64 -13.44 -1.25 4.49
N ARG A 65 -13.88 -0.16 5.13
CA ARG A 65 -15.26 0.35 4.98
C ARG A 65 -15.57 0.70 3.54
N TYR A 66 -14.66 1.42 2.88
CA TYR A 66 -14.87 1.80 1.48
C TYR A 66 -14.99 0.57 0.57
N LEU A 67 -14.10 -0.41 0.68
CA LEU A 67 -14.11 -1.59 -0.19
C LEU A 67 -15.34 -2.48 0.04
N THR A 68 -15.74 -2.67 1.30
CA THR A 68 -16.96 -3.44 1.63
C THR A 68 -18.24 -2.73 1.19
N GLU A 69 -18.31 -1.40 1.32
CA GLU A 69 -19.43 -0.59 0.80
C GLU A 69 -19.55 -0.70 -0.73
N HIS A 70 -18.43 -0.94 -1.43
CA HIS A 70 -18.39 -1.16 -2.87
C HIS A 70 -18.48 -2.64 -3.27
N GLY A 71 -18.89 -3.53 -2.36
CA GLY A 71 -19.23 -4.93 -2.68
C GLY A 71 -18.08 -5.92 -2.64
N ILE A 72 -16.89 -5.54 -2.18
CA ILE A 72 -15.81 -6.50 -1.92
C ILE A 72 -16.12 -7.28 -0.64
N ASP A 73 -16.05 -8.61 -0.72
CA ASP A 73 -16.20 -9.48 0.45
C ASP A 73 -15.14 -9.17 1.53
N GLY A 74 -15.60 -8.90 2.75
CA GLY A 74 -14.74 -8.61 3.90
C GLY A 74 -13.81 -9.78 4.26
N GLY A 75 -14.17 -11.03 3.94
CA GLY A 75 -13.28 -12.19 4.12
C GLY A 75 -11.99 -12.13 3.30
N ARG A 76 -11.98 -11.34 2.22
CA ARG A 76 -10.80 -11.09 1.38
C ARG A 76 -9.92 -9.94 1.89
N LEU A 77 -10.39 -9.18 2.87
CA LEU A 77 -9.75 -7.96 3.34
C LEU A 77 -9.13 -8.16 4.73
N ILE A 78 -7.82 -8.03 4.81
CA ILE A 78 -7.04 -8.11 6.04
C ILE A 78 -6.68 -6.68 6.44
N ARG A 79 -7.03 -6.27 7.67
CA ARG A 79 -6.68 -4.96 8.21
C ARG A 79 -5.37 -5.06 8.99
N GLU A 80 -4.42 -4.20 8.65
CA GLU A 80 -3.18 -4.01 9.39
C GLU A 80 -3.17 -2.58 9.94
N GLU A 81 -3.37 -2.45 11.25
CA GLU A 81 -3.64 -1.16 11.92
C GLU A 81 -2.51 -0.69 12.85
N ARG A 82 -1.34 -1.32 12.82
CA ARG A 82 -0.23 -1.07 13.75
C ARG A 82 0.84 -0.15 13.18
N SER A 83 0.95 -0.09 11.86
CA SER A 83 2.01 0.63 11.17
C SER A 83 1.93 2.16 11.34
N THR A 84 3.10 2.78 11.50
CA THR A 84 3.26 4.25 11.57
C THR A 84 4.06 4.82 10.41
N ASN A 85 4.72 3.95 9.63
CA ASN A 85 5.56 4.35 8.50
C ASN A 85 5.58 3.27 7.39
N THR A 86 6.16 3.62 6.25
CA THR A 86 6.17 2.75 5.05
C THR A 86 6.90 1.43 5.24
N LYS A 87 7.94 1.38 6.09
CA LYS A 87 8.68 0.14 6.36
C LYS A 87 7.81 -0.80 7.19
N GLU A 88 7.24 -0.28 8.28
CA GLU A 88 6.31 -1.03 9.12
C GLU A 88 5.08 -1.52 8.37
N ASN A 89 4.52 -0.71 7.47
CA ASN A 89 3.42 -1.14 6.61
C ASN A 89 3.75 -2.46 5.88
N LEU A 90 4.93 -2.52 5.26
CA LEU A 90 5.35 -3.72 4.53
C LEU A 90 5.69 -4.88 5.47
N ASP A 91 6.46 -4.63 6.53
CA ASP A 91 6.88 -5.67 7.46
C ASP A 91 5.67 -6.32 8.15
N TYR A 92 4.74 -5.54 8.68
CA TYR A 92 3.52 -6.05 9.33
C TYR A 92 2.55 -6.67 8.33
N SER A 93 2.49 -6.16 7.09
CA SER A 93 1.69 -6.80 6.04
C SER A 93 2.24 -8.20 5.70
N LEU A 94 3.56 -8.34 5.59
CA LEU A 94 4.20 -9.63 5.32
C LEU A 94 4.06 -10.59 6.49
N GLU A 95 4.12 -10.10 7.73
CA GLU A 95 3.84 -10.89 8.94
C GLU A 95 2.42 -11.48 8.90
N LEU A 96 1.43 -10.67 8.50
CA LEU A 96 0.03 -11.12 8.37
C LEU A 96 -0.19 -12.11 7.22
N ILE A 97 0.61 -12.01 6.15
CA ILE A 97 0.61 -13.00 5.05
C ILE A 97 1.27 -14.30 5.53
N GLY A 98 2.26 -14.23 6.41
CA GLY A 98 2.93 -15.39 7.01
C GLY A 98 3.87 -16.15 6.06
N SER A 99 4.10 -15.62 4.85
CA SER A 99 4.97 -16.22 3.84
C SER A 99 5.46 -15.19 2.83
N THR A 100 6.64 -15.43 2.25
CA THR A 100 7.25 -14.62 1.19
C THR A 100 7.20 -15.27 -0.19
N GLU A 101 6.64 -16.49 -0.28
CA GLU A 101 6.44 -17.22 -1.54
C GLU A 101 5.26 -16.73 -2.42
N PRO A 102 4.14 -16.21 -1.87
CA PRO A 102 3.03 -15.74 -2.71
C PRO A 102 3.41 -14.57 -3.63
N ALA A 103 2.70 -14.45 -4.75
CA ALA A 103 2.81 -13.32 -5.64
C ALA A 103 2.07 -12.10 -5.06
N ILE A 104 2.83 -11.06 -4.70
CA ILE A 104 2.33 -9.89 -3.97
C ILE A 104 2.36 -8.64 -4.85
N GLY A 105 1.25 -7.93 -4.91
CA GLY A 105 1.16 -6.61 -5.53
C GLY A 105 1.26 -5.48 -4.50
N VAL A 106 2.04 -4.44 -4.75
CA VAL A 106 2.08 -3.25 -3.89
C VAL A 106 1.30 -2.11 -4.54
N VAL A 107 0.24 -1.66 -3.88
CA VAL A 107 -0.61 -0.53 -4.31
C VAL A 107 -0.18 0.74 -3.60
N THR A 108 0.35 1.70 -4.37
CA THR A 108 0.70 3.04 -3.90
C THR A 108 0.80 4.03 -5.06
N ASN A 109 0.99 5.32 -4.78
CA ASN A 109 1.00 6.39 -5.78
C ASN A 109 2.40 6.52 -6.42
N ASN A 110 2.44 6.58 -7.77
CA ASN A 110 3.57 6.88 -8.67
C ASN A 110 4.97 6.36 -8.24
N PHE A 111 5.73 7.10 -7.41
CA PHE A 111 7.16 6.83 -7.14
C PHE A 111 7.40 5.89 -5.94
N HIS A 112 6.50 5.85 -4.97
CA HIS A 112 6.63 4.93 -3.82
C HIS A 112 6.49 3.45 -4.23
N VAL A 113 5.93 3.16 -5.40
CA VAL A 113 5.71 1.78 -5.84
C VAL A 113 7.05 1.08 -6.05
N PHE A 114 8.04 1.78 -6.61
CA PHE A 114 9.40 1.25 -6.75
C PHE A 114 10.07 1.03 -5.40
N ARG A 115 9.93 1.99 -4.47
CA ARG A 115 10.48 1.84 -3.10
C ARG A 115 9.83 0.65 -2.38
N GLY A 116 8.52 0.49 -2.49
CA GLY A 116 7.80 -0.63 -1.87
C GLY A 116 8.22 -1.98 -2.46
N VAL A 117 8.34 -2.09 -3.78
CA VAL A 117 8.86 -3.28 -4.45
C VAL A 117 10.30 -3.60 -4.02
N MET A 118 11.17 -2.59 -3.91
CA MET A 118 12.56 -2.76 -3.47
C MET A 118 12.65 -3.21 -2.01
N ILE A 119 11.84 -2.64 -1.11
CA ILE A 119 11.78 -3.05 0.30
C ILE A 119 11.28 -4.50 0.39
N GLY A 120 10.20 -4.86 -0.30
CA GLY A 120 9.69 -6.23 -0.24
C GLY A 120 10.69 -7.27 -0.77
N ARG A 121 11.45 -6.95 -1.83
CA ARG A 121 12.57 -7.81 -2.30
C ARG A 121 13.63 -8.02 -1.22
N LYS A 122 13.95 -6.99 -0.44
CA LYS A 122 14.88 -7.10 0.71
C LYS A 122 14.30 -7.93 1.84
N CYS A 123 12.98 -7.88 2.05
CA CYS A 123 12.28 -8.71 3.02
C CYS A 123 12.10 -10.18 2.54
N GLY A 124 12.66 -10.55 1.38
CA GLY A 124 12.66 -11.92 0.88
C GLY A 124 11.52 -12.27 -0.08
N CYS A 125 10.64 -11.33 -0.43
CA CYS A 125 9.58 -11.55 -1.41
C CYS A 125 10.18 -11.80 -2.80
N ARG A 126 9.98 -13.01 -3.34
CA ARG A 126 10.49 -13.40 -4.66
C ARG A 126 9.63 -12.81 -5.79
N GLU A 127 8.32 -12.86 -5.62
CA GLU A 127 7.33 -12.42 -6.60
C GLU A 127 6.59 -11.17 -6.10
N ILE A 128 7.22 -10.00 -6.26
CA ILE A 128 6.62 -8.71 -5.86
C ILE A 128 6.48 -7.76 -7.05
N TYR A 129 5.27 -7.22 -7.24
CA TYR A 129 4.86 -6.46 -8.42
C TYR A 129 4.27 -5.09 -8.09
N PRO A 130 4.55 -4.07 -8.93
CA PRO A 130 3.92 -2.77 -8.79
C PRO A 130 2.45 -2.79 -9.26
N VAL A 131 1.53 -2.28 -8.44
CA VAL A 131 0.12 -2.03 -8.82
C VAL A 131 -0.17 -0.52 -8.66
N PRO A 132 0.29 0.31 -9.61
CA PRO A 132 0.25 1.77 -9.45
C PRO A 132 -1.17 2.32 -9.48
N SER A 133 -1.48 3.23 -8.55
CA SER A 133 -2.65 4.12 -8.64
C SER A 133 -2.29 5.38 -9.44
N ARG A 134 -3.26 5.92 -10.17
CA ARG A 134 -3.09 7.18 -10.94
C ARG A 134 -3.28 8.39 -10.02
N TYR A 135 -2.21 8.90 -9.42
CA TYR A 135 -2.23 10.20 -8.72
C TYR A 135 -1.64 11.30 -9.60
N ARG A 136 -2.43 12.33 -9.92
CA ARG A 136 -1.93 13.55 -10.58
C ARG A 136 -2.03 14.72 -9.62
N SER A 137 -0.95 14.98 -8.88
CA SER A 137 -0.84 16.17 -8.03
C SER A 137 0.49 16.87 -8.29
N TRP A 138 0.46 18.19 -8.50
CA TRP A 138 1.65 19.05 -8.62
C TRP A 138 2.61 18.93 -7.43
N ARG A 139 2.12 18.52 -6.25
CA ARG A 139 2.95 18.25 -5.06
C ARG A 139 3.93 17.09 -5.26
N LEU A 140 3.68 16.18 -6.20
CA LEU A 140 4.65 15.14 -6.57
C LEU A 140 5.99 15.76 -7.00
N LEU A 141 5.97 16.82 -7.80
CA LEU A 141 7.19 17.49 -8.29
C LEU A 141 8.03 18.10 -7.16
N LEU A 142 7.40 18.50 -6.05
CA LEU A 142 8.08 19.09 -4.90
C LEU A 142 8.58 18.04 -3.88
N TYR A 143 7.92 16.89 -3.76
CA TYR A 143 8.36 15.80 -2.89
C TYR A 143 9.45 14.92 -3.53
N ILE A 144 9.51 14.86 -4.86
CA ILE A 144 10.49 14.08 -5.64
C ILE A 144 11.96 14.34 -5.22
N PRO A 145 12.46 15.58 -5.11
CA PRO A 145 13.84 15.83 -4.70
C PRO A 145 14.12 15.37 -3.27
N ARG A 146 13.13 15.53 -2.39
CA ARG A 146 13.23 15.17 -0.97
C ARG A 146 13.28 13.65 -0.79
N GLU A 147 12.56 12.91 -1.63
CA GLU A 147 12.59 11.44 -1.67
C GLU A 147 13.86 10.87 -2.31
N ILE A 148 14.37 11.48 -3.38
CA ILE A 148 15.68 11.12 -3.96
C ILE A 148 16.78 11.30 -2.91
N LEU A 149 16.75 12.39 -2.15
CA LEU A 149 17.66 12.63 -1.03
C LEU A 149 17.50 11.59 0.09
N ALA A 150 16.27 11.16 0.40
CA ALA A 150 16.03 10.11 1.38
C ALA A 150 16.58 8.75 0.93
N ILE A 151 16.40 8.38 -0.34
CA ILE A 151 16.97 7.14 -0.92
C ILE A 151 18.50 7.18 -0.95
N ILE A 152 19.07 8.32 -1.35
CA ILE A 152 20.53 8.51 -1.34
C ILE A 152 21.06 8.42 0.09
N LYS A 153 20.38 9.06 1.05
CA LYS A 153 20.73 8.98 2.47
C LYS A 153 20.66 7.53 2.97
N ASP A 154 19.57 6.82 2.71
CA ASP A 154 19.40 5.42 3.13
C ASP A 154 20.49 4.52 2.51
N LYS A 155 20.89 4.78 1.25
CA LYS A 155 21.99 4.05 0.57
C LYS A 155 23.37 4.39 1.14
N ILE A 156 23.61 5.63 1.55
CA ILE A 156 24.87 6.07 2.18
C ILE A 156 24.98 5.51 3.61
N VAL A 157 23.85 5.42 4.32
CA VAL A 157 23.79 4.93 5.71
C VAL A 157 23.70 3.40 5.79
N GLY A 158 23.59 2.69 4.66
CA GLY A 158 23.51 1.23 4.61
C GLY A 158 22.14 0.65 5.01
N ASN A 159 21.12 1.51 5.12
CA ASN A 159 19.73 1.08 5.26
C ASN A 159 19.12 0.59 3.92
N LEU A 160 19.84 0.80 2.81
CA LEU A 160 19.47 0.45 1.44
C LEU A 160 20.56 -0.37 0.75
#